data_AF-A0A0D0DQ71-F1
#
_entry.id   AF-A0A0D0DQ71-F1
#
_cell.length_a   1.000
_cell.length_b   1.000
_cell.length_c   1.000
_cell.angle_alpha   90.00
_cell.angle_beta   90.00
_cell.angle_gamma   90.00
#
_symmetry.space_group_name_H-M   'P 1'
#
loop_
_entity.id
_entity.type
_entity.pdbx_description
1 polymer ?
#
loop_
_entity_poly.entity_id
_entity_poly.type
_entity_poly.pdbx_seq_one_letter_code
_entity_poly.pdbx_strand_id
1 'polypeptide(L)'
;MKSSQRHLLEDFADHHPHLFHQWLRVNPEIFDDILNQISDHPIFSSGGSENCQLPISIQLAIFLNGAGHYGNAISPEYVTQWAGVGTGSMYNCTNCVMVAILDQHDTFIQFTGLDSEDVACAWVYTQNHSCPEWHNGIFAADGSAFPIFAKPTMHGETFFDHKSNYSLNCQAIIYEFIGIFAHLPIL
;
A
#
# COMPACT_ATOMS: atom_id res chain seq x y z
N MET A 1 -14.16 27.10 12.26
CA MET A 1 -13.05 26.73 11.37
C MET A 1 -11.96 26.14 12.24
N LYS A 2 -11.75 24.81 12.23
CA LYS A 2 -10.58 24.22 12.91
C LYS A 2 -9.34 24.56 12.08
N SER A 3 -8.27 25.03 12.72
CA SER A 3 -7.01 25.37 12.06
C SER A 3 -6.41 24.14 11.38
N SER A 4 -5.82 24.30 10.19
CA SER A 4 -5.18 23.17 9.50
C SER A 4 -4.03 22.63 10.34
N GLN A 5 -4.00 21.33 10.60
CA GLN A 5 -2.98 20.71 11.46
C GLN A 5 -1.64 20.46 10.74
N ARG A 6 -1.50 20.95 9.50
CA ARG A 6 -0.28 20.86 8.68
C ARG A 6 0.99 21.37 9.38
N HIS A 7 0.88 22.44 10.15
CA HIS A 7 2.01 23.02 10.89
C HIS A 7 2.54 22.10 12.01
N LEU A 8 1.77 21.07 12.40
CA LEU A 8 2.19 20.11 13.41
C LEU A 8 3.03 18.97 12.83
N LEU A 9 3.09 18.80 11.49
CA LEU A 9 3.88 17.73 10.89
C LEU A 9 5.39 17.90 11.16
N GLU A 10 5.90 19.12 10.99
CA GLU A 10 7.31 19.44 11.25
C GLU A 10 7.62 19.23 12.74
N ASP A 11 6.77 19.74 13.63
CA ASP A 11 6.92 19.54 15.07
C ASP A 11 6.85 18.05 15.48
N PHE A 12 5.98 17.28 14.84
CA PHE A 12 5.88 15.84 15.09
C PHE A 12 7.07 15.06 14.56
N ALA A 13 7.65 15.45 13.42
CA ALA A 13 8.86 14.83 12.91
C ALA A 13 10.03 15.01 13.90
N ASP A 14 10.20 16.22 14.44
CA ASP A 14 11.33 16.58 15.30
C ASP A 14 11.17 16.12 16.76
N HIS A 15 9.97 16.28 17.33
CA HIS A 15 9.76 16.10 18.77
C HIS A 15 8.87 14.90 19.12
N HIS A 16 8.02 14.43 18.20
CA HIS A 16 7.01 13.40 18.47
C HIS A 16 6.84 12.37 17.33
N PRO A 17 7.90 11.62 16.98
CA PRO A 17 7.90 10.73 15.79
C PRO A 17 6.82 9.64 15.85
N HIS A 18 6.38 9.24 17.04
CA HIS A 18 5.25 8.32 17.21
C HIS A 18 3.92 8.88 16.69
N LEU A 19 3.67 10.19 16.83
CA LEU A 19 2.48 10.86 16.29
C LEU A 19 2.58 11.00 14.77
N PHE A 20 3.78 11.31 14.28
CA PHE A 20 4.07 11.34 12.84
C PHE A 20 3.76 9.98 12.20
N HIS A 21 4.28 8.90 12.78
CA HIS A 21 4.01 7.53 12.31
C HIS A 21 2.53 7.15 12.46
N GLN A 22 1.85 7.56 13.53
CA GLN A 22 0.41 7.31 13.67
C GLN A 22 -0.39 7.97 12.53
N TRP A 23 0.04 9.14 12.07
CA TRP A 23 -0.69 9.93 11.09
C TRP A 23 -0.37 9.53 9.65
N LEU A 24 0.91 9.29 9.33
CA LEU A 24 1.37 9.01 7.97
C LEU A 24 1.73 7.55 7.74
N ARG A 25 1.76 6.71 8.78
CA ARG A 25 2.18 5.29 8.76
C ARG A 25 3.61 5.04 8.26
N VAL A 26 4.43 6.07 8.25
CA VAL A 26 5.85 6.01 7.93
C VAL A 26 6.64 6.77 8.98
N ASN A 27 7.90 6.40 9.16
CA ASN A 27 8.82 7.16 9.99
C ASN A 27 9.25 8.45 9.25
N PRO A 28 9.65 9.52 9.96
CA PRO A 28 10.14 10.75 9.34
C PRO A 28 11.28 10.50 8.33
N GLU A 29 12.25 9.65 8.67
CA GLU A 29 13.37 9.31 7.76
C GLU A 29 12.87 8.70 6.43
N ILE A 30 11.93 7.75 6.51
CA ILE A 30 11.34 7.12 5.31
C ILE A 30 10.54 8.14 4.51
N PHE A 31 9.84 9.05 5.19
CA PHE A 31 9.11 10.12 4.54
C PHE A 31 10.04 11.03 3.73
N ASP A 32 11.17 11.43 4.31
CA ASP A 32 12.18 12.25 3.65
C ASP A 32 12.84 11.51 2.47
N ASP A 33 13.11 10.20 2.63
CA ASP A 33 13.63 9.36 1.55
C ASP A 33 12.67 9.29 0.36
N ILE A 34 11.37 9.08 0.61
CA ILE A 34 10.34 9.08 -0.45
C ILE A 34 10.26 10.48 -1.07
N LEU A 35 10.24 11.53 -0.26
CA LEU A 35 10.17 12.91 -0.73
C LEU A 35 11.34 13.23 -1.67
N ASN A 36 12.57 12.88 -1.28
CA ASN A 36 13.76 13.09 -2.09
C ASN A 36 13.67 12.34 -3.43
N GLN A 37 13.14 11.11 -3.45
CA GLN A 37 12.99 10.32 -4.67
C GLN A 37 11.99 10.92 -5.67
N ILE A 38 10.90 11.53 -5.18
CA ILE A 38 9.84 12.07 -6.05
C ILE A 38 9.98 13.56 -6.35
N SER A 39 10.88 14.27 -5.67
CA SER A 39 10.98 15.74 -5.73
C SER A 39 11.28 16.29 -7.12
N ASP A 40 12.08 15.56 -7.92
CA ASP A 40 12.45 15.97 -9.28
C ASP A 40 11.42 15.57 -10.34
N HIS A 41 10.31 14.93 -9.95
CA HIS A 41 9.32 14.42 -10.90
C HIS A 41 8.56 15.58 -11.58
N PRO A 42 8.45 15.59 -12.93
CA PRO A 42 7.90 16.71 -13.69
C PRO A 42 6.43 17.03 -13.37
N ILE A 43 5.67 16.10 -12.80
CA ILE A 43 4.27 16.32 -12.39
C ILE A 43 4.11 17.45 -11.34
N PHE A 44 5.14 17.66 -10.52
CA PHE A 44 5.15 18.71 -9.49
C PHE A 44 5.60 20.07 -10.05
N SER A 45 6.05 20.12 -11.30
CA SER A 45 6.42 21.37 -11.97
C SER A 45 5.18 22.06 -12.52
N SER A 46 4.90 23.28 -12.08
CA SER A 46 3.73 24.07 -12.53
C SER A 46 3.84 24.68 -13.93
N GLY A 47 4.87 24.31 -14.70
CA GLY A 47 5.06 24.71 -16.11
C GLY A 47 5.08 26.23 -16.35
N GLY A 48 5.40 27.04 -15.33
CA GLY A 48 5.38 28.50 -15.43
C GLY A 48 4.00 29.15 -15.25
N SER A 49 2.96 28.39 -14.88
CA SER A 49 1.66 28.96 -14.54
C SER A 49 1.67 29.62 -13.15
N GLU A 50 0.93 30.72 -12.99
CA GLU A 50 0.78 31.48 -11.73
C GLU A 50 0.07 30.68 -10.61
N ASN A 51 -0.40 29.46 -10.92
CA ASN A 51 -1.05 28.59 -9.96
C ASN A 51 0.02 27.88 -9.11
N CYS A 52 0.23 28.41 -7.91
CA CYS A 52 1.12 27.81 -6.92
C CYS A 52 0.57 26.43 -6.52
N GLN A 53 1.25 25.35 -6.93
CA GLN A 53 0.96 24.02 -6.39
C GLN A 53 1.34 23.98 -4.90
N LEU A 54 0.69 23.10 -4.13
CA LEU A 54 1.10 22.83 -2.77
C LEU A 54 2.53 22.25 -2.74
N PRO A 55 3.32 22.51 -1.69
CA PRO A 55 4.63 21.88 -1.54
C PRO A 55 4.54 20.35 -1.65
N ILE A 56 5.52 19.71 -2.29
CA ILE A 56 5.54 18.27 -2.56
C ILE A 56 5.39 17.47 -1.26
N SER A 57 6.06 17.92 -0.18
CA SER A 57 5.93 17.33 1.16
C SER A 57 4.49 17.32 1.67
N ILE A 58 3.72 18.39 1.42
CA ILE A 58 2.31 18.45 1.80
C ILE A 58 1.46 17.54 0.92
N GLN A 59 1.75 17.46 -0.38
CA GLN A 59 1.05 16.53 -1.27
C GLN A 59 1.29 15.07 -0.84
N LEU A 60 2.54 14.73 -0.52
CA LEU A 60 2.94 13.41 -0.02
C LEU A 60 2.29 13.08 1.32
N ALA A 61 2.26 14.03 2.26
CA ALA A 61 1.60 13.84 3.55
C ALA A 61 0.08 13.61 3.41
N ILE A 62 -0.59 14.32 2.48
CA ILE A 62 -2.01 14.09 2.16
C ILE A 62 -2.21 12.68 1.61
N PHE A 63 -1.36 12.26 0.66
CA PHE A 63 -1.42 10.93 0.08
C PHE A 63 -1.23 9.83 1.14
N LEU A 64 -0.18 9.92 1.96
CA LEU A 64 0.14 8.94 2.99
C LEU A 64 -0.89 8.90 4.11
N ASN A 65 -1.42 10.06 4.52
CA ASN A 65 -2.52 10.11 5.47
C ASN A 65 -3.78 9.43 4.89
N GLY A 66 -4.08 9.62 3.60
CA GLY A 66 -5.19 8.93 2.95
C GLY A 66 -4.97 7.42 2.82
N ALA A 67 -3.78 6.99 2.39
CA ALA A 67 -3.44 5.58 2.14
C ALA A 67 -3.24 4.77 3.43
N GLY A 68 -2.77 5.42 4.50
CA GLY A 68 -2.37 4.78 5.75
C GLY A 68 -3.50 4.38 6.69
N HIS A 69 -4.76 4.72 6.40
CA HIS A 69 -5.89 4.29 7.23
C HIS A 69 -6.96 3.64 6.38
N TYR A 70 -7.17 2.34 6.60
CA TYR A 70 -8.16 1.54 5.91
C TYR A 70 -9.48 1.46 6.71
N GLY A 71 -10.61 1.36 6.01
CA GLY A 71 -11.95 1.21 6.60
C GLY A 71 -12.68 2.53 6.85
N ASN A 72 -13.76 2.49 7.64
CA ASN A 72 -14.65 3.64 7.90
C ASN A 72 -13.98 4.81 8.67
N ALA A 73 -12.69 4.74 8.96
CA ALA A 73 -11.95 5.71 9.78
C ALA A 73 -11.48 6.94 8.99
N ILE A 74 -11.36 6.86 7.65
CA ILE A 74 -10.98 7.99 6.81
C ILE A 74 -12.05 8.25 5.75
N SER A 75 -12.66 9.43 5.84
CA SER A 75 -13.45 10.01 4.76
C SER A 75 -12.65 11.10 4.05
N PRO A 76 -12.90 11.37 2.75
CA PRO A 76 -12.30 12.51 2.05
C PRO A 76 -12.50 13.84 2.79
N GLU A 77 -13.62 14.00 3.49
CA GLU A 77 -13.91 15.18 4.31
C GLU A 77 -12.99 15.29 5.53
N TYR A 78 -12.59 14.16 6.13
CA TYR A 78 -11.64 14.16 7.24
C TYR A 78 -10.26 14.63 6.77
N VAL A 79 -9.74 14.05 5.68
CA VAL A 79 -8.42 14.37 5.14
C VAL A 79 -8.37 15.82 4.67
N THR A 80 -9.42 16.31 4.00
CA THR A 80 -9.50 17.70 3.54
C THR A 80 -9.55 18.69 4.70
N GLN A 81 -10.27 18.38 5.80
CA GLN A 81 -10.28 19.21 7.01
C GLN A 81 -8.91 19.22 7.71
N TRP A 82 -8.31 18.05 7.86
CA TRP A 82 -6.99 17.89 8.46
C TRP A 82 -5.92 18.69 7.69
N ALA A 83 -5.87 18.49 6.38
CA ALA A 83 -4.97 19.16 5.48
C ALA A 83 -5.37 20.61 5.21
N GLY A 84 -6.57 21.07 5.56
CA GLY A 84 -7.05 22.42 5.25
C GLY A 84 -7.02 22.74 3.74
N VAL A 85 -7.44 21.79 2.91
CA VAL A 85 -7.50 21.92 1.44
C VAL A 85 -8.91 21.61 0.94
N GLY A 86 -9.25 22.06 -0.27
CA GLY A 86 -10.50 21.64 -0.92
C GLY A 86 -10.44 20.18 -1.38
N THR A 87 -11.59 19.53 -1.51
CA THR A 87 -11.70 18.14 -2.00
C THR A 87 -11.01 17.94 -3.35
N GLY A 88 -11.18 18.86 -4.30
CA GLY A 88 -10.49 18.79 -5.59
C GLY A 88 -8.96 18.86 -5.45
N SER A 89 -8.46 19.69 -4.54
CA SER A 89 -7.02 19.78 -4.25
C SER A 89 -6.47 18.50 -3.62
N MET A 90 -7.22 17.88 -2.70
CA MET A 90 -6.83 16.58 -2.11
C MET A 90 -6.69 15.50 -3.19
N TYR A 91 -7.67 15.38 -4.09
CA TYR A 91 -7.60 14.42 -5.20
C TYR A 91 -6.42 14.72 -6.13
N ASN A 92 -6.17 15.99 -6.48
CA ASN A 92 -5.02 16.36 -7.29
C ASN A 92 -3.69 16.00 -6.59
N CYS A 93 -3.53 16.29 -5.30
CA CYS A 93 -2.32 15.93 -4.54
C CYS A 93 -2.11 14.41 -4.56
N THR A 94 -3.17 13.66 -4.29
CA THR A 94 -3.14 12.19 -4.28
C THR A 94 -2.74 11.66 -5.66
N ASN A 95 -3.32 12.18 -6.74
CA ASN A 95 -3.00 11.76 -8.10
C ASN A 95 -1.56 12.11 -8.50
N CYS A 96 -1.08 13.32 -8.17
CA CYS A 96 0.30 13.70 -8.48
C CYS A 96 1.31 12.77 -7.79
N VAL A 97 1.10 12.47 -6.50
CA VAL A 97 1.95 11.55 -5.74
C VAL A 97 1.87 10.13 -6.28
N MET A 98 0.66 9.63 -6.59
CA MET A 98 0.50 8.31 -7.20
C MET A 98 1.25 8.19 -8.53
N VAL A 99 1.15 9.20 -9.41
CA VAL A 99 1.88 9.19 -10.69
C VAL A 99 3.39 9.12 -10.45
N ALA A 100 3.92 9.95 -9.54
CA ALA A 100 5.36 9.97 -9.26
C ALA A 100 5.86 8.65 -8.63
N ILE A 101 5.06 8.02 -7.76
CA ILE A 101 5.39 6.72 -7.18
C ILE A 101 5.33 5.61 -8.24
N LEU A 102 4.30 5.61 -9.09
CA LEU A 102 4.15 4.61 -10.16
C LEU A 102 5.26 4.72 -11.21
N ASP A 103 5.81 5.91 -11.46
CA ASP A 103 6.95 6.07 -12.37
C ASP A 103 8.23 5.41 -11.81
N GLN A 104 8.30 5.20 -10.50
CA GLN A 104 9.37 4.44 -9.83
C GLN A 104 9.09 2.93 -9.76
N HIS A 105 7.98 2.45 -10.32
CA HIS A 105 7.55 1.05 -10.21
C HIS A 105 8.67 0.06 -10.58
N ASP A 106 9.31 0.26 -11.73
CA ASP A 106 10.31 -0.70 -12.23
C ASP A 106 11.61 -0.68 -11.42
N THR A 107 11.84 0.36 -10.62
CA THR A 107 12.98 0.45 -9.69
C THR A 107 12.74 -0.40 -8.44
N PHE A 108 11.51 -0.39 -7.91
CA PHE A 108 11.20 -0.99 -6.61
C PHE A 108 10.42 -2.30 -6.67
N ILE A 109 9.65 -2.50 -7.74
CA ILE A 109 8.86 -3.72 -7.99
C ILE A 109 9.59 -4.50 -9.07
N GLN A 110 10.70 -5.12 -8.65
CA GLN A 110 11.43 -6.06 -9.46
C GLN A 110 11.22 -7.47 -8.92
N PHE A 111 11.04 -8.42 -9.84
CA PHE A 111 11.20 -9.82 -9.49
C PHE A 111 12.66 -10.05 -9.16
N THR A 112 12.95 -10.37 -7.90
CA THR A 112 14.30 -10.74 -7.48
C THR A 112 14.78 -11.91 -8.33
N GLY A 113 16.02 -11.81 -8.83
CA GLY A 113 16.67 -12.96 -9.43
C GLY A 113 16.71 -14.12 -8.44
N LEU A 114 16.58 -15.35 -8.91
CA LEU A 114 16.59 -16.56 -8.06
C LEU A 114 17.87 -16.70 -7.22
N ASP A 115 18.89 -15.90 -7.54
CA ASP A 115 20.22 -15.90 -6.97
C ASP A 115 20.36 -14.80 -5.87
N SER A 116 19.30 -14.03 -5.59
CA SER A 116 19.37 -12.92 -4.63
C SER A 116 19.37 -13.40 -3.17
N GLU A 117 19.92 -12.57 -2.29
CA GLU A 117 19.89 -12.81 -0.84
C GLU A 117 18.46 -12.90 -0.30
N ASP A 118 17.54 -12.10 -0.85
CA ASP A 118 16.12 -12.13 -0.48
C ASP A 118 15.45 -13.46 -0.82
N VAL A 119 15.78 -14.05 -1.97
CA VAL A 119 15.28 -15.38 -2.36
C VAL A 119 15.83 -16.46 -1.43
N ALA A 120 17.11 -16.39 -1.07
CA ALA A 120 17.70 -17.31 -0.11
C ALA A 120 17.02 -17.20 1.27
N CYS A 121 16.76 -15.98 1.74
CA CYS A 121 16.02 -15.73 2.98
C CYS A 121 14.59 -16.28 2.90
N ALA A 122 13.89 -16.07 1.77
CA ALA A 122 12.54 -16.59 1.56
C ALA A 122 12.51 -18.13 1.58
N TRP A 123 13.46 -18.81 0.96
CA TRP A 123 13.57 -20.27 1.02
C TRP A 123 13.87 -20.79 2.43
N VAL A 124 14.76 -20.13 3.18
CA VAL A 124 15.00 -20.48 4.59
C VAL A 124 13.71 -20.31 5.41
N TYR A 125 12.94 -19.25 5.14
CA TYR A 125 11.67 -19.03 5.80
C TYR A 125 10.67 -20.15 5.49
N THR A 126 10.44 -20.48 4.22
CA THR A 126 9.47 -21.51 3.82
C THR A 126 9.87 -22.90 4.30
N GLN A 127 11.16 -23.26 4.27
CA GLN A 127 11.64 -24.53 4.81
C GLN A 127 11.31 -24.72 6.30
N ASN A 128 11.38 -23.63 7.08
CA ASN A 128 11.15 -23.67 8.52
C ASN A 128 9.69 -23.46 8.93
N HIS A 129 8.86 -22.82 8.09
CA HIS A 129 7.54 -22.33 8.48
C HIS A 129 6.39 -22.80 7.55
N SER A 130 6.65 -23.63 6.54
CA SER A 130 5.63 -24.13 5.61
C SER A 130 5.76 -25.64 5.33
N CYS A 131 4.79 -26.21 4.63
CA CYS A 131 4.82 -27.63 4.27
C CYS A 131 5.84 -27.91 3.14
N PRO A 132 6.29 -29.18 2.98
CA PRO A 132 7.34 -29.52 2.01
C PRO A 132 7.06 -29.08 0.57
N GLU A 133 5.80 -29.08 0.16
CA GLU A 133 5.35 -28.65 -1.16
C GLU A 133 5.65 -27.16 -1.42
N TRP A 134 5.90 -26.37 -0.37
CA TRP A 134 6.02 -24.91 -0.40
C TRP A 134 7.45 -24.41 -0.13
N HIS A 135 8.40 -25.32 0.12
CA HIS A 135 9.80 -24.99 0.47
C HIS A 135 10.59 -24.23 -0.62
N ASN A 136 10.12 -24.23 -1.86
CA ASN A 136 10.74 -23.51 -2.98
C ASN A 136 10.06 -22.17 -3.28
N GLY A 137 9.11 -21.77 -2.45
CA GLY A 137 8.32 -20.57 -2.61
C GLY A 137 9.05 -19.29 -2.21
N ILE A 138 8.89 -18.22 -3.01
CA ILE A 138 9.52 -16.90 -2.75
C ILE A 138 8.53 -15.74 -2.59
N PHE A 139 7.26 -15.93 -2.97
CA PHE A 139 6.20 -14.93 -2.83
C PHE A 139 5.12 -15.41 -1.87
N ALA A 140 4.47 -14.49 -1.16
CA ALA A 140 3.31 -14.77 -0.33
C ALA A 140 2.15 -13.85 -0.76
N ALA A 141 0.98 -14.43 -1.02
CA ALA A 141 -0.24 -13.67 -1.27
C ALA A 141 -1.17 -13.81 -0.06
N ASP A 142 -1.74 -12.70 0.40
CA ASP A 142 -2.69 -12.71 1.50
C ASP A 142 -4.09 -13.18 1.05
N GLY A 143 -4.88 -13.66 2.01
CA GLY A 143 -6.20 -14.31 1.91
C GLY A 143 -7.02 -14.05 0.65
N SER A 144 -7.24 -15.10 -0.15
CA SER A 144 -8.32 -15.16 -1.13
C SER A 144 -9.60 -15.69 -0.47
N ALA A 145 -10.71 -14.98 -0.66
CA ALA A 145 -12.01 -15.41 -0.16
C ALA A 145 -12.67 -16.41 -1.14
N PHE A 146 -12.84 -17.66 -0.72
CA PHE A 146 -13.57 -18.68 -1.48
C PHE A 146 -15.07 -18.57 -1.19
N PRO A 147 -15.92 -18.23 -2.18
CA PRO A 147 -17.35 -18.13 -1.96
C PRO A 147 -17.94 -19.51 -1.63
N ILE A 148 -18.79 -19.56 -0.62
CA ILE A 148 -19.58 -20.74 -0.25
C ILE A 148 -21.05 -20.48 -0.58
N PHE A 149 -21.70 -21.50 -1.15
CA PHE A 149 -23.05 -21.38 -1.71
C PHE A 149 -24.13 -21.02 -0.67
N ALA A 150 -23.94 -21.43 0.58
CA ALA A 150 -24.91 -21.25 1.65
C ALA A 150 -24.24 -20.85 2.96
N LYS A 151 -25.01 -20.15 3.80
CA LYS A 151 -24.65 -19.81 5.18
C LYS A 151 -24.30 -21.07 5.97
N PRO A 152 -23.09 -21.17 6.56
CA PRO A 152 -22.76 -22.28 7.44
C PRO A 152 -23.70 -22.36 8.65
N THR A 153 -24.07 -23.58 9.03
CA THR A 153 -24.97 -23.83 10.17
C THR A 153 -24.35 -23.39 11.50
N MET A 154 -23.02 -23.52 11.64
CA MET A 154 -22.27 -23.02 12.79
C MET A 154 -21.55 -21.73 12.43
N HIS A 155 -21.71 -20.70 13.26
CA HIS A 155 -21.05 -19.39 13.10
C HIS A 155 -21.26 -18.72 11.73
N GLY A 156 -22.41 -18.94 11.07
CA GLY A 156 -22.65 -18.46 9.71
C GLY A 156 -22.42 -16.97 9.47
N GLU A 157 -22.63 -16.12 10.47
CA GLU A 157 -22.33 -14.67 10.39
C GLU A 157 -20.83 -14.38 10.24
N THR A 158 -19.96 -15.23 10.80
CA THR A 158 -18.50 -15.09 10.73
C THR A 158 -17.96 -15.29 9.31
N PHE A 159 -18.73 -15.94 8.44
CA PHE A 159 -18.38 -16.16 7.05
C PHE A 159 -18.98 -15.11 6.10
N PHE A 160 -19.74 -14.13 6.60
CA PHE A 160 -20.33 -13.10 5.77
C PHE A 160 -19.33 -11.96 5.54
N ASP A 161 -18.88 -11.81 4.30
CA ASP A 161 -17.84 -10.85 3.93
C ASP A 161 -18.38 -9.46 3.57
N HIS A 162 -17.46 -8.49 3.42
CA HIS A 162 -17.81 -7.10 3.05
C HIS A 162 -18.43 -6.98 1.65
N LYS A 163 -18.38 -8.04 0.83
CA LYS A 163 -19.02 -8.12 -0.49
C LYS A 163 -20.41 -8.74 -0.42
N SER A 164 -20.95 -8.90 0.78
CA SER A 164 -22.26 -9.53 1.05
C SER A 164 -22.35 -10.97 0.56
N ASN A 165 -21.22 -11.70 0.54
CA ASN A 165 -21.19 -13.13 0.23
C ASN A 165 -20.85 -13.92 1.49
N TYR A 166 -21.26 -15.19 1.53
CA TYR A 166 -20.64 -16.13 2.45
C TYR A 166 -19.34 -16.62 1.81
N SER A 167 -18.21 -16.46 2.47
CA SER A 167 -16.91 -16.88 1.97
C SER A 167 -15.98 -17.39 3.08
N LEU A 168 -15.07 -18.27 2.69
CA LEU A 168 -13.98 -18.77 3.51
C LEU A 168 -12.72 -17.99 3.15
N ASN A 169 -12.14 -17.29 4.12
CA ASN A 169 -10.78 -16.78 3.96
C ASN A 169 -9.83 -17.96 3.83
N CYS A 170 -9.24 -18.12 2.67
CA CYS A 170 -8.14 -19.03 2.44
C CYS A 170 -6.93 -18.20 2.05
N GLN A 171 -5.92 -18.20 2.89
CA GLN A 171 -4.62 -17.69 2.51
C GLN A 171 -3.97 -18.72 1.61
N ALA A 172 -4.10 -18.52 0.30
CA ALA A 172 -3.41 -19.30 -0.71
C ALA A 172 -2.17 -18.51 -1.11
N ILE A 173 -1.00 -19.05 -0.79
CA ILE A 173 0.24 -18.51 -1.34
C ILE A 173 0.36 -19.02 -2.77
N ILE A 174 0.30 -18.11 -3.75
CA ILE A 174 0.49 -18.43 -5.17
C ILE A 174 1.98 -18.32 -5.47
N TYR A 175 2.57 -19.43 -5.92
CA TYR A 175 3.92 -19.46 -6.47
C TYR A 175 3.83 -19.60 -7.98
N GLU A 176 4.30 -18.62 -8.75
CA GLU A 176 4.31 -18.69 -10.21
C GLU A 176 5.43 -19.64 -10.66
N PHE A 177 5.05 -20.79 -11.22
CA PHE A 177 5.87 -21.54 -12.17
C PHE A 177 5.53 -20.95 -13.55
N ILE A 178 6.36 -20.09 -14.14
CA ILE A 178 6.24 -19.82 -15.58
C ILE A 178 6.69 -21.09 -16.30
N GLY A 179 5.73 -21.99 -16.47
CA GLY A 179 5.82 -23.23 -17.20
C GLY A 179 4.43 -23.59 -17.67
N ILE A 180 3.95 -22.88 -18.70
CA ILE A 180 2.89 -23.43 -19.55
C ILE A 180 3.48 -24.68 -20.21
N PHE A 181 3.24 -25.84 -19.61
CA PHE A 181 3.30 -27.11 -20.32
C PHE A 181 1.92 -27.73 -20.31
N ALA A 182 1.17 -27.41 -21.36
CA ALA A 182 0.12 -28.26 -21.86
C ALA A 182 0.76 -29.52 -22.44
N HIS A 183 0.87 -30.60 -21.65
CA HIS A 183 0.78 -31.94 -22.21
C HIS A 183 0.40 -32.96 -21.14
N LEU A 184 -0.84 -33.43 -21.19
CA LEU A 184 -1.08 -34.86 -21.01
C LEU A 184 -0.26 -35.59 -22.09
N PRO A 185 0.42 -36.67 -21.73
CA PRO A 185 -0.15 -37.96 -22.09
C PRO A 185 -0.03 -39.02 -20.97
N ILE A 186 -1.18 -39.62 -20.69
CA ILE A 186 -1.43 -41.07 -20.56
C ILE A 186 -0.19 -41.96 -20.60
N LEU A 187 0.21 -42.50 -19.45
CA LEU A 187 0.13 -43.94 -19.09
C LEU A 187 0.54 -44.13 -17.62
#